data_AF-A0A9D8MRY7-F1
#
_entry.id   AF-A0A9D8MRY7-F1
#
_cell.length_a   1.000
_cell.length_b   1.000
_cell.length_c   1.000
_cell.angle_alpha   90.00
_cell.angle_beta   90.00
_cell.angle_gamma   90.00
#
_symmetry.space_group_name_H-M   'P 1'
#
loop_
_entity.id
_entity.type
_entity.pdbx_description
1 polymer ?
#
loop_
_entity_poly.entity_id
_entity_poly.type
_entity_poly.pdbx_seq_one_letter_code
_entity_poly.pdbx_strand_id
1 'polypeptide(L)'
;MQAHEVLQKILENEGLKINELAEAIDYPVAKLYEINRGKTKSIGKQLGEKIRAKYPKYNMAWLVSGEGDMYVTGNSILASGTIDSASLRLIIGEMAAQRENSFEVIRTFQNQVDRMLTFIENNISK
;
A
#
# COMPACT_ATOMS: atom_id res chain seq x y z
N MET A 1 -2.52 11.88 -15.75
CA MET A 1 -2.97 10.60 -16.35
C MET A 1 -4.43 10.73 -16.76
N GLN A 2 -4.87 9.98 -17.76
CA GLN A 2 -6.29 9.83 -18.10
C GLN A 2 -6.93 8.70 -17.30
N ALA A 3 -8.25 8.70 -17.17
CA ALA A 3 -8.99 7.66 -16.45
C ALA A 3 -8.69 6.22 -16.91
N HIS A 4 -8.41 6.01 -18.20
CA HIS A 4 -8.07 4.69 -18.71
C HIS A 4 -6.73 4.18 -18.14
N GLU A 5 -5.75 5.07 -17.95
CA GLU A 5 -4.42 4.70 -17.43
C GLU A 5 -4.52 4.31 -15.96
N VAL A 6 -5.30 5.07 -15.19
CA VAL A 6 -5.60 4.76 -13.79
C VAL A 6 -6.27 3.38 -13.68
N LEU A 7 -7.28 3.13 -14.51
CA LEU A 7 -7.97 1.84 -14.55
C LEU A 7 -7.03 0.68 -14.92
N GLN A 8 -6.20 0.84 -15.94
CA GLN A 8 -5.22 -0.18 -16.34
C GLN A 8 -4.23 -0.50 -15.24
N LYS A 9 -3.69 0.52 -14.56
CA LYS A 9 -2.78 0.32 -13.43
C LYS A 9 -3.42 -0.47 -12.29
N ILE A 10 -4.70 -0.23 -12.00
CA ILE A 10 -5.42 -1.01 -10.98
C ILE A 10 -5.57 -2.46 -11.42
N LEU A 11 -5.96 -2.70 -12.67
CA LEU A 11 -6.11 -4.05 -13.23
C LEU A 11 -4.77 -4.82 -13.20
N GLU A 12 -3.68 -4.17 -13.59
CA GLU A 12 -2.33 -4.74 -13.56
C GLU A 12 -1.89 -5.07 -12.13
N ASN A 13 -2.08 -4.15 -11.19
CA ASN A 13 -1.61 -4.32 -9.82
C ASN A 13 -2.42 -5.35 -9.01
N GLU A 14 -3.72 -5.51 -9.31
CA GLU A 14 -4.54 -6.58 -8.71
C GLU A 14 -4.49 -7.89 -9.52
N GLY A 15 -3.95 -7.88 -10.74
CA GLY A 15 -3.96 -9.04 -11.63
C GLY A 15 -5.36 -9.43 -12.12
N LEU A 16 -6.27 -8.47 -12.24
CA LEU A 16 -7.69 -8.68 -12.54
C LEU A 16 -8.06 -8.24 -13.96
N LYS A 17 -9.10 -8.87 -14.51
CA LYS A 17 -9.80 -8.39 -15.72
C LYS A 17 -10.91 -7.40 -15.36
N ILE A 18 -11.36 -6.63 -16.34
CA ILE A 18 -12.43 -5.63 -16.17
C ILE A 18 -13.69 -6.22 -15.52
N ASN A 19 -14.11 -7.42 -15.94
CA ASN A 19 -15.29 -8.08 -15.40
C ASN A 19 -15.11 -8.47 -13.93
N GLU A 20 -13.93 -8.97 -13.56
CA GLU A 20 -13.60 -9.37 -12.19
C GLU A 20 -13.53 -8.15 -11.27
N LEU A 21 -12.94 -7.05 -11.75
CA LEU A 21 -12.92 -5.79 -11.02
C LEU A 21 -14.33 -5.24 -10.82
N ALA A 22 -15.16 -5.24 -11.87
CA ALA A 22 -16.55 -4.79 -11.80
C ALA A 22 -17.37 -5.55 -10.75
N GLU A 23 -17.21 -6.87 -10.72
CA GLU A 23 -17.84 -7.73 -9.72
C GLU A 23 -17.30 -7.44 -8.32
N ALA A 24 -15.98 -7.32 -8.17
CA ALA A 24 -15.33 -7.07 -6.88
C ALA A 24 -15.75 -5.75 -6.21
N ILE A 25 -16.05 -4.72 -6.99
CA ILE A 25 -16.46 -3.39 -6.51
C ILE A 25 -17.97 -3.12 -6.67
N ASP A 26 -18.74 -4.10 -7.15
CA ASP A 26 -20.16 -3.99 -7.46
C ASP A 26 -20.46 -2.77 -8.35
N TYR A 27 -19.88 -2.72 -9.55
CA TYR A 27 -20.02 -1.60 -10.48
C TYR A 27 -20.36 -2.06 -11.90
N PRO A 28 -21.12 -1.26 -12.68
CA PRO A 28 -21.47 -1.65 -14.04
C PRO A 28 -20.24 -1.86 -14.94
N VAL A 29 -20.06 -3.10 -15.39
CA VAL A 29 -19.01 -3.54 -16.32
C VAL A 29 -18.93 -2.63 -17.57
N ALA A 30 -20.09 -2.27 -18.12
CA ALA A 30 -20.19 -1.41 -19.31
C ALA A 30 -19.48 -0.06 -19.11
N LYS A 31 -19.64 0.57 -17.93
CA LYS A 31 -18.96 1.83 -17.61
C LYS A 31 -17.45 1.66 -17.49
N LEU A 32 -16.98 0.55 -16.95
CA LEU A 32 -15.54 0.27 -16.92
C LEU A 32 -14.96 0.08 -18.33
N TYR A 33 -15.70 -0.57 -19.25
CA TYR A 33 -15.29 -0.66 -20.65
C TYR A 33 -15.26 0.71 -21.35
N GLU A 34 -16.19 1.62 -21.04
CA GLU A 34 -16.18 2.98 -21.58
C GLU A 34 -14.96 3.79 -21.10
N ILE A 35 -14.61 3.65 -19.82
CA ILE A 35 -13.40 4.24 -19.25
C ILE A 35 -12.15 3.64 -19.93
N ASN A 36 -12.08 2.31 -20.04
CA ASN A 36 -10.95 1.62 -20.68
C ASN A 36 -10.77 2.00 -22.16
N ARG A 37 -11.86 2.31 -22.87
CA ARG A 37 -11.84 2.80 -24.26
C ARG A 37 -11.52 4.30 -24.37
N GLY A 38 -11.27 4.99 -23.25
CA GLY A 38 -10.91 6.42 -23.24
C GLY A 38 -12.07 7.37 -23.49
N LYS A 39 -13.34 6.91 -23.44
CA LYS A 39 -14.51 7.80 -23.55
C LYS A 39 -14.64 8.73 -22.34
N THR A 40 -14.12 8.30 -21.19
CA THR A 40 -14.19 9.06 -19.94
C THR A 40 -12.83 9.64 -19.62
N LYS A 41 -12.78 10.95 -19.34
CA LYS A 41 -11.52 11.66 -19.04
C LYS A 41 -11.04 11.47 -17.60
N SER A 42 -11.96 11.30 -16.65
CA SER A 42 -11.66 11.14 -15.21
C SER A 42 -12.54 10.07 -14.58
N ILE A 43 -12.00 9.30 -13.63
CA ILE A 43 -12.79 8.36 -12.83
C ILE A 43 -13.70 9.19 -11.92
N GLY A 44 -15.01 9.00 -12.06
CA GLY A 44 -15.98 9.69 -11.23
C GLY A 44 -15.83 9.31 -9.74
N LYS A 45 -16.15 10.26 -8.85
CA LYS A 45 -16.04 10.10 -7.39
C LYS A 45 -16.69 8.81 -6.86
N GLN A 46 -17.86 8.44 -7.37
CA GLN A 46 -18.56 7.20 -6.98
C GLN A 46 -17.74 5.93 -7.28
N LEU A 47 -17.07 5.88 -8.43
CA LEU A 47 -16.24 4.74 -8.80
C LEU A 47 -14.97 4.70 -7.94
N GLY A 48 -14.34 5.86 -7.71
CA GLY A 48 -13.20 5.97 -6.80
C GLY A 48 -13.53 5.51 -5.38
N GLU A 49 -14.70 5.87 -4.85
CA GLU A 49 -15.15 5.43 -3.52
C GLU A 49 -15.37 3.92 -3.44
N LYS A 50 -15.99 3.30 -4.46
CA LYS A 50 -16.17 1.85 -4.54
C LYS A 50 -14.84 1.11 -4.61
N ILE A 51 -13.90 1.61 -5.42
CA ILE A 51 -12.54 1.04 -5.52
C ILE A 51 -11.83 1.15 -4.18
N ARG A 52 -11.82 2.33 -3.54
CA ARG A 52 -11.16 2.54 -2.25
C ARG A 52 -11.78 1.70 -1.14
N ALA A 53 -13.11 1.50 -1.15
CA ALA A 53 -13.78 0.66 -0.17
C ALA A 53 -13.32 -0.80 -0.24
N LYS A 54 -13.05 -1.31 -1.45
CA LYS A 54 -12.53 -2.67 -1.67
C LYS A 54 -11.02 -2.76 -1.50
N TYR A 55 -10.30 -1.74 -1.96
CA TYR A 55 -8.85 -1.64 -2.03
C TYR A 55 -8.39 -0.34 -1.34
N PRO A 56 -8.36 -0.31 0.00
CA PRO A 56 -8.06 0.90 0.77
C PRO A 56 -6.62 1.42 0.59
N LYS A 57 -5.74 0.63 -0.04
CA LYS A 57 -4.37 1.04 -0.37
C LYS A 57 -4.28 2.16 -1.42
N TYR A 58 -5.33 2.38 -2.21
CA TYR A 58 -5.32 3.39 -3.27
C TYR A 58 -5.73 4.78 -2.78
N ASN A 59 -5.00 5.79 -3.22
CA ASN A 59 -5.29 7.18 -2.89
C ASN A 59 -6.49 7.71 -3.68
N MET A 60 -7.46 8.31 -2.99
CA MET A 60 -8.66 8.87 -3.61
C MET A 60 -8.35 10.03 -4.59
N ALA A 61 -7.38 10.88 -4.25
CA ALA A 61 -6.97 11.98 -5.12
C ALA A 61 -6.41 11.42 -6.44
N TRP A 62 -5.55 10.41 -6.35
CA TRP A 62 -5.00 9.73 -7.51
C TRP A 62 -6.06 8.98 -8.33
N LEU A 63 -7.03 8.32 -7.68
CA LEU A 63 -8.11 7.62 -8.39
C LEU A 63 -8.91 8.58 -9.27
N VAL A 64 -9.29 9.75 -8.76
CA VAL A 64 -10.17 10.69 -9.48
C VAL A 64 -9.40 11.55 -10.49
N SER A 65 -8.24 12.08 -10.11
CA SER A 65 -7.47 13.02 -10.93
C SER A 65 -6.39 12.36 -11.78
N GLY A 66 -5.92 11.17 -11.39
CA GLY A 66 -4.72 10.56 -11.96
C GLY A 66 -3.43 11.31 -11.61
N GLU A 67 -3.47 12.22 -10.62
CA GLU A 67 -2.34 13.01 -10.14
C GLU A 67 -1.98 12.63 -8.69
N GLY A 68 -0.71 12.81 -8.34
CA GLY A 68 -0.16 12.45 -7.03
C GLY A 68 0.20 10.98 -6.89
N ASP A 69 0.37 10.54 -5.63
CA ASP A 69 0.81 9.19 -5.31
C ASP A 69 -0.32 8.17 -5.45
N MET A 70 -0.04 7.07 -6.13
CA MET A 70 -0.98 5.97 -6.35
C MET A 70 -1.44 5.31 -5.05
N TYR A 71 -0.50 5.13 -4.13
CA TYR A 71 -0.74 4.49 -2.85
C TYR A 71 -0.90 5.52 -1.74
N VAL A 72 -1.72 5.18 -0.76
CA VAL A 72 -1.78 5.92 0.48
C VAL A 72 -0.53 5.58 1.30
N THR A 73 0.47 6.45 1.27
CA THR A 73 1.64 6.34 2.15
C THR A 73 1.31 6.96 3.52
N GLY A 74 1.84 6.37 4.60
CA GLY A 74 1.63 6.87 5.97
C GLY A 74 1.88 8.39 6.12
N ASN A 75 2.89 8.93 5.43
CA ASN A 75 3.16 10.38 5.41
C ASN A 75 2.01 11.23 4.85
N SER A 76 1.28 10.75 3.83
CA SER A 76 0.14 11.47 3.25
C SER A 76 -1.08 11.48 4.20
N ILE A 77 -1.24 10.45 5.02
CA ILE A 77 -2.33 10.36 6.00
C ILE A 77 -2.06 11.30 7.18
N LEU A 78 -0.81 11.36 7.65
CA LEU A 78 -0.40 12.27 8.73
C LEU A 78 -0.61 13.75 8.37
N ALA A 79 -0.49 14.11 7.09
CA ALA A 79 -0.72 15.48 6.60
C ALA A 79 -2.21 15.87 6.50
N SER A 80 -3.12 14.89 6.42
CA SER A 80 -4.56 15.12 6.19
C SER A 80 -5.35 15.43 7.48
N GLY A 81 -4.75 15.31 8.66
CA GLY A 81 -5.40 15.61 9.96
C GLY A 81 -6.54 14.68 10.38
N THR A 82 -7.03 13.80 9.51
CA THR A 82 -8.07 12.81 9.78
C THR A 82 -7.52 11.40 9.53
N ILE A 83 -7.34 10.61 10.59
CA ILE A 83 -6.86 9.23 10.47
C ILE A 83 -8.01 8.29 10.81
N ASP A 84 -8.52 7.56 9.82
CA ASP A 84 -9.51 6.50 10.07
C ASP A 84 -8.84 5.19 10.54
N SER A 85 -9.62 4.31 11.16
CA SER A 85 -9.09 3.08 11.79
C SER A 85 -8.54 2.04 10.81
N ALA A 86 -8.92 2.06 9.52
CA ALA A 86 -8.33 1.18 8.52
C ALA A 86 -6.95 1.68 8.10
N SER A 87 -6.82 3.01 7.93
CA SER A 87 -5.55 3.68 7.69
C SER A 87 -4.55 3.47 8.83
N LEU A 88 -4.99 3.52 10.10
CA LEU A 88 -4.14 3.18 11.26
C LEU A 88 -3.62 1.75 11.21
N ARG A 89 -4.46 0.78 10.84
CA ARG A 89 -4.04 -0.63 10.75
C ARG A 89 -2.98 -0.85 9.68
N LEU A 90 -3.10 -0.17 8.54
CA LEU A 90 -2.13 -0.25 7.45
C LEU A 90 -0.77 0.30 7.90
N ILE A 91 -0.75 1.49 8.50
CA ILE A 91 0.47 2.11 9.03
C ILE A 91 1.11 1.22 10.12
N ILE A 92 0.32 0.74 11.07
CA ILE A 92 0.83 -0.14 12.15
C ILE A 92 1.40 -1.45 11.57
N GLY A 93 0.75 -2.02 10.56
CA GLY A 93 1.24 -3.22 9.87
C GLY A 93 2.56 -3.00 9.14
N GLU A 94 2.68 -1.87 8.43
CA GLU A 94 3.92 -1.48 7.73
C GLU A 94 5.06 -1.19 8.72
N MET A 95 4.77 -0.48 9.82
CA MET A 95 5.72 -0.25 10.91
C MET A 95 6.16 -1.55 11.58
N ALA A 96 5.26 -2.51 11.79
CA ALA A 96 5.58 -3.81 12.38
C ALA A 96 6.52 -4.63 11.47
N ALA A 97 6.27 -4.66 10.16
CA ALA A 97 7.13 -5.33 9.20
C ALA A 97 8.54 -4.74 9.16
N GLN A 98 8.64 -3.41 9.22
CA GLN A 98 9.94 -2.72 9.25
C GLN A 98 10.68 -2.90 10.59
N ARG A 99 9.94 -3.02 11.70
CA ARG A 99 10.49 -3.31 13.03
C ARG A 99 11.08 -4.71 13.12
N GLU A 100 10.44 -5.71 12.51
CA GLU A 100 10.94 -7.09 12.48
C GLU A 100 12.32 -7.17 11.81
N ASN A 101 12.50 -6.48 10.68
CA ASN A 101 13.78 -6.42 9.98
C ASN A 101 14.87 -5.73 10.83
N SER A 102 14.51 -4.73 11.63
CA SER A 102 15.45 -4.07 12.54
C SER A 102 15.76 -4.90 13.80
N PHE A 103 14.86 -5.77 14.25
CA PHE A 103 15.12 -6.70 15.36
C PHE A 103 16.15 -7.77 15.02
N GLU A 104 16.10 -8.34 13.81
CA GLU A 104 17.09 -9.35 13.40
C GLU A 104 18.50 -8.79 13.32
N VAL A 105 18.67 -7.53 12.88
CA VAL A 105 19.96 -6.83 12.91
C VAL A 105 20.46 -6.63 14.35
N ILE A 106 19.57 -6.21 15.26
CA ILE A 106 19.93 -6.05 16.67
C ILE A 106 20.32 -7.40 17.29
N ARG A 107 19.57 -8.47 16.99
CA ARG A 107 19.83 -9.81 17.50
C ARG A 107 21.16 -10.36 17.02
N THR A 108 21.50 -10.16 15.75
CA THR A 108 22.81 -10.55 15.21
C THR A 108 23.95 -9.79 15.88
N PHE A 109 23.77 -8.49 16.13
CA PHE A 109 24.75 -7.69 16.84
C PHE A 109 24.94 -8.17 18.30
N GLN A 110 23.87 -8.47 19.02
CA GLN A 110 23.94 -9.01 20.38
C GLN A 110 24.67 -10.37 20.42
N ASN A 111 24.34 -11.28 19.50
CA ASN A 111 25.06 -12.55 19.38
C ASN A 111 26.56 -12.35 19.11
N GLN A 112 26.95 -11.31 18.37
CA GLN A 112 28.36 -10.99 18.13
C GLN A 112 29.05 -10.49 19.39
N VAL A 113 28.39 -9.62 20.15
CA VAL A 113 28.89 -9.12 21.45
C VAL A 113 29.08 -10.27 22.44
N ASP A 114 28.11 -11.18 22.56
CA ASP A 114 28.19 -12.33 23.48
C ASP A 114 29.37 -13.25 23.14
N ARG A 115 29.62 -13.49 21.85
CA ARG A 115 30.77 -14.27 21.39
C ARG A 115 32.10 -13.59 21.74
N MET A 116 32.17 -12.27 21.63
CA MET A 116 33.35 -11.52 22.04
C MET A 116 33.58 -11.58 23.55
N LEU A 117 32.51 -11.46 24.34
CA LEU A 117 32.58 -11.58 25.80
C LEU A 117 33.10 -12.97 26.22
N THR A 118 32.50 -14.01 25.65
CA THR A 118 32.90 -15.40 25.87
C THR A 118 34.38 -15.62 25.51
N PHE A 119 34.85 -15.02 24.41
CA PHE A 119 36.25 -15.12 23.99
C PHE A 119 37.20 -14.42 24.98
N ILE A 120 36.82 -13.25 25.50
CA ILE A 120 37.60 -12.49 26.48
C ILE A 120 37.68 -13.27 27.80
N GLU A 121 36.55 -13.76 28.33
CA GLU A 121 36.50 -14.52 29.59
C GLU A 121 37.40 -15.77 29.55
N ASN A 122 37.42 -16.47 28.42
CA ASN A 122 38.25 -17.67 28.23
C ASN A 122 39.75 -17.36 28.07
N ASN A 123 40.13 -16.14 27.71
CA ASN A 123 41.54 -15.73 27.58
C ASN A 123 42.09 -15.04 28.84
N ILE A 124 41.22 -14.51 29.71
CA ILE A 124 41.64 -13.89 31.00
C ILE A 124 41.79 -14.95 32.11
N SER A 125 41.17 -16.13 32.00
CA SER A 125 41.26 -17.20 33.00
C SER A 125 42.50 -18.12 32.87
N LYS A 126 43.52 -17.72 32.10
CA LYS A 126 44.83 -18.40 32.01
C LYS A 126 45.92 -17.55 32.64
#